data_AF-A0A8T5LMW0-F1
#
_entry.id   AF-A0A8T5LMW0-F1
#
_cell.length_a   1.000
_cell.length_b   1.000
_cell.length_c   1.000
_cell.angle_alpha   90.00
_cell.angle_beta   90.00
_cell.angle_gamma   90.00
#
_symmetry.space_group_name_H-M   'P 1'
#
loop_
_entity.id
_entity.type
_entity.pdbx_description
1 polymer ?
#
loop_
_entity_poly.entity_id
_entity_poly.type
_entity_poly.pdbx_seq_one_letter_code
_entity_poly.pdbx_strand_id
1 'polypeptide(L)'
;MKTEKRKKLLEKGWEEKEIKKAEDILERAEHHDVFFSKIVFWSALIVIIFGNLLISLILIPFLIVLNQWVLYSIVTISAIMIGFLYNFLITDIGLLEKKHHRMASIIIPLIALANMIVMVMISNQFIISINFIHNQPHNPITLSLVFGFAFIFPYVIDQIRLKINNNKNQ
;
A
#
# COMPACT_ATOMS: atom_id res chain seq x y z
N MET A 1 -3.89 -13.95 30.98
CA MET A 1 -4.95 -14.87 30.47
C MET A 1 -6.31 -14.51 31.09
N LYS A 2 -7.46 -14.77 30.43
CA LYS A 2 -8.79 -14.58 31.08
C LYS A 2 -8.88 -15.49 32.32
N THR A 3 -9.41 -14.97 33.43
CA THR A 3 -9.54 -15.64 34.73
C THR A 3 -10.19 -17.02 34.64
N GLU A 4 -11.18 -17.16 33.75
CA GLU A 4 -11.87 -18.42 33.43
C GLU A 4 -10.96 -19.53 32.87
N LYS A 5 -9.97 -19.18 32.02
CA LYS A 5 -9.01 -20.15 31.49
C LYS A 5 -8.02 -20.61 32.56
N ARG A 6 -7.63 -19.71 33.47
CA ARG A 6 -6.75 -20.04 34.60
C ARG A 6 -7.38 -21.09 35.51
N LYS A 7 -8.66 -20.89 35.86
CA LYS A 7 -9.44 -21.84 36.69
C LYS A 7 -9.51 -23.23 36.08
N LYS A 8 -9.77 -23.33 34.78
CA LYS A 8 -9.80 -24.61 34.05
C LYS A 8 -8.45 -25.32 33.99
N LEU A 9 -7.33 -24.60 34.01
CA LEU A 9 -5.99 -25.21 34.03
C LEU A 9 -5.67 -25.77 35.42
N LEU A 10 -6.06 -25.05 36.48
CA LEU A 10 -5.97 -25.54 37.86
C LEU A 10 -6.82 -26.81 38.06
N GLU A 11 -8.06 -26.82 37.55
CA GLU A 11 -8.95 -28.00 37.59
C GLU A 11 -8.38 -29.22 36.84
N LYS A 12 -7.48 -29.00 35.87
CA LYS A 12 -6.77 -30.06 35.14
C LYS A 12 -5.50 -30.54 35.84
N GLY A 13 -5.19 -30.02 37.02
CA GLY A 13 -4.03 -30.42 37.82
C GLY A 13 -2.72 -29.71 37.48
N TRP A 14 -2.77 -28.58 36.76
CA TRP A 14 -1.56 -27.77 36.52
C TRP A 14 -1.16 -27.02 37.77
N GLU A 15 0.15 -26.93 38.04
CA GLU A 15 0.64 -26.12 39.15
C GLU A 15 0.60 -24.61 38.81
N GLU A 16 0.38 -23.77 39.82
CA GLU A 16 0.35 -22.31 39.66
C GLU A 16 1.63 -21.75 39.01
N LYS A 17 2.78 -22.39 39.29
CA LYS A 17 4.08 -22.02 38.69
C LYS A 17 4.14 -22.33 37.20
N GLU A 18 3.55 -23.44 36.76
CA GLU A 18 3.49 -23.84 35.35
C GLU A 18 2.56 -22.92 34.57
N ILE A 19 1.41 -22.57 35.16
CA ILE A 19 0.46 -21.63 34.58
C ILE A 19 1.11 -20.25 34.41
N LYS A 20 1.81 -19.75 35.44
CA LYS A 20 2.51 -18.47 35.37
C LYS A 20 3.61 -18.49 34.31
N LYS A 21 4.40 -19.58 34.23
CA LYS A 21 5.42 -19.73 33.18
C LYS A 21 4.81 -19.75 31.78
N ALA A 22 3.65 -20.40 31.60
CA ALA A 22 2.94 -20.40 30.33
C ALA A 22 2.37 -19.02 29.98
N GLU A 23 1.82 -18.28 30.95
CA GLU A 23 1.40 -16.89 30.77
C GLU A 23 2.58 -16.00 30.34
N ASP A 24 3.72 -16.10 31.03
CA ASP A 24 4.92 -15.32 30.68
C ASP A 24 5.43 -15.65 29.26
N ILE A 25 5.33 -16.90 28.81
CA ILE A 25 5.72 -17.30 27.45
C ILE A 25 4.73 -16.73 26.43
N LEU A 26 3.43 -16.82 26.69
CA LEU A 26 2.37 -16.31 25.81
C LEU A 26 2.45 -14.79 25.68
N GLU A 27 2.64 -14.08 26.79
CA GLU A 27 2.76 -12.61 26.80
C GLU A 27 4.00 -12.14 26.05
N ARG A 28 5.15 -12.83 26.22
CA ARG A 28 6.36 -12.55 25.42
C ARG A 28 6.16 -12.83 23.94
N ALA A 29 5.46 -13.91 23.58
CA ALA A 29 5.17 -14.24 22.18
C ALA A 29 4.26 -13.18 21.55
N GLU A 30 3.21 -12.75 22.26
CA GLU A 30 2.27 -11.71 21.80
C GLU A 30 2.99 -10.36 21.59
N HIS A 31 3.90 -9.98 22.50
CA HIS A 31 4.71 -8.78 22.33
C HIS A 31 5.70 -8.86 21.14
N HIS A 32 6.28 -10.03 20.89
CA HIS A 32 7.20 -10.22 19.77
C HIS A 32 6.49 -10.10 18.41
N ASP A 33 5.28 -10.67 18.31
CA ASP A 33 4.47 -10.61 17.10
C ASP A 33 4.09 -9.17 16.74
N VAL A 34 3.70 -8.33 17.71
CA VAL A 34 3.36 -6.92 17.45
C VAL A 34 4.56 -6.12 16.94
N PHE A 35 5.74 -6.32 17.55
CA PHE A 35 6.95 -5.61 17.13
C PHE A 35 7.41 -6.00 15.72
N PHE A 36 7.42 -7.31 15.43
CA PHE A 36 7.76 -7.81 14.10
C PHE A 36 6.80 -7.29 13.04
N SER A 37 5.50 -7.32 13.31
CA SER A 37 4.44 -6.79 12.43
C SER A 37 4.66 -5.33 12.09
N LYS A 38 5.00 -4.51 13.09
CA LYS A 38 5.29 -3.09 12.89
C LYS A 38 6.48 -2.89 11.96
N ILE A 39 7.57 -3.65 12.15
CA ILE A 39 8.75 -3.56 11.27
C ILE A 39 8.39 -3.94 9.83
N VAL A 40 7.70 -5.05 9.63
CA VAL A 40 7.28 -5.52 8.31
C VAL A 40 6.37 -4.49 7.63
N PHE A 41 5.46 -3.87 8.37
CA PHE A 41 4.61 -2.81 7.84
C PHE A 41 5.42 -1.59 7.37
N TRP A 42 6.34 -1.08 8.19
CA TRP A 42 7.16 0.08 7.82
C TRP A 42 8.12 -0.23 6.67
N SER A 43 8.70 -1.42 6.62
CA SER A 43 9.57 -1.82 5.50
C SER A 43 8.77 -1.92 4.21
N ALA A 44 7.57 -2.50 4.25
CA ALA A 44 6.70 -2.63 3.10
C ALA A 44 6.22 -1.25 2.59
N LEU A 45 5.90 -0.32 3.49
CA LEU A 45 5.61 1.08 3.16
C LEU A 45 6.79 1.75 2.43
N ILE A 46 8.00 1.59 2.96
CA ILE A 46 9.22 2.12 2.34
C ILE A 46 9.41 1.55 0.94
N VAL A 47 9.28 0.24 0.77
CA VAL A 47 9.40 -0.44 -0.54
C VAL A 47 8.40 0.12 -1.54
N ILE A 48 7.15 0.36 -1.16
CA ILE A 48 6.14 0.95 -2.07
C ILE A 48 6.54 2.37 -2.48
N ILE A 49 6.98 3.20 -1.53
CA ILE A 49 7.39 4.58 -1.82
C ILE A 49 8.55 4.57 -2.83
N PHE A 50 9.58 3.75 -2.60
CA PHE A 50 10.70 3.61 -3.51
C PHE A 50 10.30 3.02 -4.86
N GLY A 51 9.44 2.00 -4.88
CA GLY A 51 8.92 1.42 -6.12
C GLY A 51 8.16 2.44 -6.96
N ASN A 52 7.33 3.27 -6.34
CA ASN A 52 6.60 4.33 -7.02
C ASN A 52 7.54 5.42 -7.58
N LEU A 53 8.56 5.82 -6.82
CA LEU A 53 9.59 6.76 -7.30
C LEU A 53 10.34 6.20 -8.51
N LEU A 54 10.75 4.92 -8.43
CA LEU A 54 11.52 4.26 -9.48
C LEU A 54 10.70 4.14 -10.78
N ILE A 55 9.43 3.72 -10.68
CA ILE A 55 8.56 3.63 -11.86
C ILE A 55 8.32 5.01 -12.46
N SER A 56 8.14 6.03 -11.63
CA SER A 56 7.98 7.40 -12.12
C SER A 56 9.23 7.87 -12.88
N LEU A 57 10.43 7.57 -12.35
CA LEU A 57 11.69 7.87 -13.05
C LEU A 57 11.78 7.19 -14.41
N ILE A 58 11.38 5.91 -14.49
CA ILE A 58 11.29 5.16 -15.75
C ILE A 58 10.28 5.79 -16.71
N LEU A 59 9.20 6.41 -16.21
CA LEU A 59 8.17 7.07 -17.02
C LEU A 59 8.62 8.38 -17.67
N ILE A 60 9.68 9.06 -17.20
CA ILE A 60 10.16 10.33 -17.78
C ILE A 60 10.40 10.26 -19.29
N PRO A 61 11.23 9.35 -19.82
CA PRO A 61 11.47 9.29 -21.27
C PRO A 61 10.19 9.07 -22.07
N PHE A 62 9.24 8.30 -21.52
CA PHE A 62 7.95 8.07 -22.17
C PHE A 62 7.06 9.32 -22.17
N LEU A 63 7.06 10.10 -21.08
CA LEU A 63 6.38 11.39 -21.00
C LEU A 63 6.91 12.40 -22.02
N ILE A 64 8.20 12.32 -22.35
CA ILE A 64 8.81 13.25 -23.30
C ILE A 64 8.49 12.84 -24.75
N VAL A 65 8.60 11.55 -25.06
CA VAL A 65 8.64 11.06 -26.46
C VAL A 65 7.27 10.63 -26.99
N LEU A 66 6.37 10.13 -26.14
CA LEU A 66 5.14 9.50 -26.62
C LEU A 66 4.02 10.50 -26.90
N ASN A 67 3.14 10.13 -27.82
CA ASN A 67 1.90 10.86 -28.02
C ASN A 67 0.95 10.71 -26.82
N GLN A 68 -0.05 11.58 -26.76
CA GLN A 68 -0.99 11.64 -25.65
C GLN A 68 -1.71 10.31 -25.38
N TRP A 69 -2.28 9.66 -26.39
CA TRP A 69 -3.07 8.44 -26.22
C TRP A 69 -2.26 7.24 -25.71
N VAL A 70 -1.08 7.02 -26.29
CA VAL A 70 -0.18 5.93 -25.88
C VAL A 70 0.34 6.20 -24.47
N LEU A 71 0.68 7.46 -24.17
CA LEU A 71 1.11 7.86 -22.83
C LEU A 71 0.05 7.57 -21.77
N TYR A 72 -1.20 8.02 -21.97
CA TYR A 72 -2.30 7.75 -21.03
C TYR A 72 -2.50 6.24 -20.81
N SER A 73 -2.34 5.44 -21.86
CA SER A 73 -2.47 3.98 -21.78
C SER A 73 -1.37 3.37 -20.91
N ILE A 74 -0.11 3.71 -21.14
CA ILE A 74 1.04 3.19 -20.37
C ILE A 74 0.98 3.66 -18.91
N VAL A 75 0.63 4.92 -18.68
CA VAL A 75 0.46 5.48 -17.33
C VAL A 75 -0.64 4.74 -16.59
N THR A 76 -1.78 4.48 -17.25
CA THR A 76 -2.90 3.74 -16.67
C THR A 76 -2.53 2.30 -16.33
N ILE A 77 -1.89 1.58 -17.25
CA ILE A 77 -1.44 0.19 -17.03
C ILE A 77 -0.43 0.13 -15.88
N SER A 78 0.57 1.02 -15.88
CA SER A 78 1.57 1.12 -14.82
C SER A 78 0.91 1.42 -13.47
N ALA A 79 -0.02 2.38 -13.43
CA ALA A 79 -0.74 2.74 -12.22
C ALA A 79 -1.54 1.57 -11.65
N ILE A 80 -2.27 0.83 -12.50
CA ILE A 80 -3.01 -0.37 -12.10
C ILE A 80 -2.06 -1.43 -11.55
N MET A 81 -0.92 -1.69 -12.21
CA MET A 81 0.06 -2.67 -11.75
C MET A 81 0.61 -2.34 -10.35
N ILE A 82 0.99 -1.07 -10.10
CA ILE A 82 1.43 -0.64 -8.77
C ILE A 82 0.27 -0.68 -7.78
N GLY A 83 -0.94 -0.29 -8.21
CA GLY A 83 -2.15 -0.35 -7.40
C GLY A 83 -2.46 -1.78 -6.93
N PHE A 84 -2.22 -2.79 -7.76
CA PHE A 84 -2.31 -4.20 -7.38
C PHE A 84 -1.24 -4.60 -6.36
N LEU A 85 0.02 -4.24 -6.60
CA LEU A 85 1.11 -4.50 -5.65
C LEU A 85 0.82 -3.86 -4.29
N TYR A 86 0.32 -2.64 -4.31
CA TYR A 86 -0.12 -1.90 -3.15
C TYR A 86 -1.27 -2.60 -2.42
N ASN A 87 -2.33 -2.97 -3.15
CA ASN A 87 -3.47 -3.67 -2.55
C ASN A 87 -3.04 -5.00 -1.93
N PHE A 88 -2.24 -5.79 -2.64
CA PHE A 88 -1.67 -7.04 -2.14
C PHE A 88 -0.93 -6.83 -0.82
N LEU A 89 -0.05 -5.83 -0.78
CA LEU A 89 0.78 -5.53 0.38
C LEU A 89 -0.06 -5.04 1.56
N ILE A 90 -1.08 -4.23 1.30
CA ILE A 90 -2.02 -3.76 2.32
C ILE A 90 -2.88 -4.91 2.86
N THR A 91 -3.48 -5.73 2.00
CA THR A 91 -4.40 -6.80 2.38
C THR A 91 -3.69 -7.96 3.07
N ASP A 92 -2.51 -8.36 2.58
CA ASP A 92 -1.81 -9.54 3.12
C ASP A 92 -0.95 -9.22 4.35
N ILE A 93 -0.27 -8.06 4.39
CA ILE A 93 0.52 -7.65 5.56
C ILE A 93 -0.37 -7.01 6.64
N GLY A 94 -1.51 -6.44 6.25
CA GLY A 94 -2.45 -5.73 7.15
C GLY A 94 -3.24 -6.62 8.11
N LEU A 95 -3.10 -7.94 8.06
CA LEU A 95 -3.73 -8.89 8.99
C LEU A 95 -3.31 -8.69 10.46
N LEU A 96 -2.20 -7.99 10.71
CA LEU A 96 -1.60 -7.89 12.04
C LEU A 96 -2.14 -6.72 12.90
N GLU A 97 -2.53 -5.57 12.34
CA GLU A 97 -3.14 -4.46 13.14
C GLU A 97 -4.11 -3.56 12.34
N LYS A 98 -5.42 -3.64 12.65
CA LYS A 98 -6.50 -2.93 11.92
C LYS A 98 -6.41 -1.40 11.91
N LYS A 99 -5.74 -0.76 12.88
CA LYS A 99 -5.68 0.71 12.98
C LYS A 99 -4.69 1.35 12.01
N HIS A 100 -3.53 0.73 11.78
CA HIS A 100 -2.48 1.31 10.93
C HIS A 100 -2.82 1.23 9.44
N HIS A 101 -3.67 0.27 9.06
CA HIS A 101 -4.11 0.04 7.70
C HIS A 101 -4.86 1.24 7.07
N ARG A 102 -5.72 1.93 7.86
CA ARG A 102 -6.51 3.07 7.35
C ARG A 102 -5.67 4.32 7.07
N MET A 103 -4.55 4.52 7.80
CA MET A 103 -3.66 5.65 7.50
C MET A 103 -2.88 5.39 6.21
N ALA A 104 -2.35 4.17 6.03
CA ALA A 104 -1.66 3.77 4.82
C ALA A 104 -2.57 3.81 3.58
N SER A 105 -3.87 3.52 3.74
CA SER A 105 -4.86 3.59 2.66
C SER A 105 -5.02 4.99 2.04
N ILE A 106 -4.63 6.04 2.78
CA ILE A 106 -4.77 7.44 2.35
C ILE A 106 -3.42 8.05 2.01
N ILE A 107 -2.41 7.83 2.87
CA ILE A 107 -1.08 8.44 2.73
C ILE A 107 -0.39 7.98 1.43
N ILE A 108 -0.47 6.69 1.10
CA ILE A 108 0.26 6.16 -0.05
C ILE A 108 -0.29 6.71 -1.38
N PRO A 109 -1.61 6.70 -1.65
CA PRO A 109 -2.15 7.36 -2.84
C PRO A 109 -1.80 8.86 -2.92
N LEU A 110 -1.78 9.56 -1.79
CA LEU A 110 -1.42 10.98 -1.74
C LEU A 110 0.04 11.21 -2.15
N ILE A 111 0.97 10.40 -1.61
CA ILE A 111 2.39 10.44 -1.99
C ILE A 111 2.54 10.09 -3.48
N ALA A 112 1.80 9.10 -3.95
CA ALA A 112 1.87 8.68 -5.35
C ALA A 112 1.38 9.77 -6.32
N LEU A 113 0.28 10.44 -5.98
CA LEU A 113 -0.22 11.61 -6.69
C LEU A 113 0.78 12.77 -6.69
N ALA A 114 1.31 13.13 -5.52
CA ALA A 114 2.29 14.21 -5.40
C ALA A 114 3.54 13.93 -6.24
N ASN A 115 4.03 12.69 -6.20
CA ASN A 115 5.14 12.23 -7.02
C ASN A 115 4.82 12.37 -8.52
N MET A 116 3.65 11.92 -8.97
CA MET A 116 3.24 12.04 -10.38
C MET A 116 3.19 13.49 -10.84
N ILE A 117 2.63 14.40 -10.02
CA ILE A 117 2.56 15.84 -10.35
C ILE A 117 3.97 16.40 -10.57
N VAL A 118 4.88 16.17 -9.62
CA VAL A 118 6.27 16.64 -9.70
C VAL A 118 6.95 16.09 -10.96
N MET A 119 6.71 14.83 -11.26
CA MET A 119 7.33 14.14 -12.39
C MET A 119 6.86 14.65 -13.74
N VAL A 120 5.56 14.95 -13.88
CA VAL A 120 5.04 15.60 -15.10
C VAL A 120 5.58 17.02 -15.25
N MET A 121 5.70 17.77 -14.15
CA MET A 121 6.29 19.11 -14.19
C MET A 121 7.76 19.08 -14.65
N ILE A 122 8.56 18.16 -14.10
CA ILE A 122 9.95 17.96 -14.51
C ILE A 122 10.01 17.57 -15.99
N SER A 123 9.19 16.61 -16.42
CA SER A 123 9.15 16.17 -17.82
C SER A 123 8.78 17.31 -18.77
N ASN A 124 7.77 18.11 -18.43
CA ASN A 124 7.38 19.29 -19.22
C ASN A 124 8.52 20.30 -19.34
N GLN A 125 9.29 20.51 -18.27
CA GLN A 125 10.45 21.39 -18.31
C GLN A 125 11.52 20.86 -19.27
N PHE A 126 11.73 19.54 -19.34
CA PHE A 126 12.60 18.92 -20.34
C PHE A 126 12.06 19.10 -21.77
N ILE A 127 10.76 18.89 -22.01
CA ILE A 127 10.14 19.10 -23.33
C ILE A 127 10.38 20.53 -23.83
N ILE A 128 10.16 21.53 -22.97
CA ILE A 128 10.36 22.95 -23.32
C ILE A 128 11.83 23.26 -23.56
N SER A 129 12.74 22.67 -22.77
CA SER A 129 14.18 22.94 -22.89
C SER A 129 14.78 22.29 -24.15
N ILE A 130 14.25 21.13 -24.54
CA ILE A 130 14.71 20.36 -25.70
C ILE A 130 13.81 20.74 -26.89
N ASN A 131 14.07 21.89 -27.51
CA ASN A 131 13.39 22.41 -28.71
C ASN A 131 13.36 21.46 -29.93
N PHE A 132 13.91 20.26 -29.82
CA PHE A 132 14.00 19.26 -30.89
C PHE A 132 12.76 18.36 -30.97
N ILE A 133 11.98 18.25 -29.88
CA ILE A 133 10.84 17.34 -29.79
C ILE A 133 9.56 18.15 -29.95
N HIS A 134 8.84 17.95 -31.06
CA HIS A 134 7.57 18.64 -31.38
C HIS A 134 6.38 18.14 -30.52
N ASN A 135 6.64 17.65 -29.32
CA ASN A 135 5.61 17.13 -28.43
C ASN A 135 5.09 18.27 -27.53
N GLN A 136 3.80 18.26 -27.24
CA GLN A 136 3.20 19.31 -26.43
C GLN A 136 3.32 18.97 -24.94
N PRO A 137 3.62 19.97 -24.07
CA PRO A 137 3.61 19.77 -22.62
C PRO A 137 2.28 19.19 -22.16
N HIS A 138 2.34 18.23 -21.25
CA HIS A 138 1.15 17.56 -20.73
C HIS A 138 0.58 18.31 -19.53
N ASN A 139 -0.75 18.29 -19.34
CA ASN A 139 -1.35 18.86 -18.14
C ASN A 139 -1.03 17.99 -16.90
N PRO A 140 -0.28 18.49 -15.90
CA PRO A 140 0.11 17.71 -14.73
C PRO A 140 -1.07 17.19 -13.93
N ILE A 141 -2.13 18.00 -13.80
CA ILE A 141 -3.31 17.67 -13.00
C ILE A 141 -4.07 16.52 -13.66
N THR A 142 -4.34 16.62 -14.97
CA THR A 142 -5.10 15.60 -15.70
C THR A 142 -4.41 14.24 -15.66
N LEU A 143 -3.10 14.21 -15.97
CA LEU A 143 -2.35 12.97 -15.99
C LEU A 143 -2.23 12.35 -14.59
N SER A 144 -2.05 13.19 -13.57
CA SER A 144 -1.98 12.71 -12.17
C SER A 144 -3.32 12.20 -11.68
N LEU A 145 -4.44 12.80 -12.07
CA LEU A 145 -5.78 12.27 -11.75
C LEU A 145 -5.99 10.90 -12.41
N VAL A 146 -5.66 10.75 -13.68
CA VAL A 146 -5.76 9.44 -14.37
C VAL A 146 -4.90 8.40 -13.65
N PHE A 147 -3.65 8.73 -13.34
CA PHE A 147 -2.77 7.85 -12.57
C PHE A 147 -3.37 7.50 -11.20
N GLY A 148 -3.83 8.49 -10.44
CA GLY A 148 -4.40 8.29 -9.11
C GLY A 148 -5.65 7.42 -9.10
N PHE A 149 -6.58 7.67 -10.01
CA PHE A 149 -7.78 6.83 -10.14
C PHE A 149 -7.41 5.38 -10.51
N ALA A 150 -6.54 5.21 -11.50
CA ALA A 150 -6.07 3.90 -11.93
C ALA A 150 -5.30 3.15 -10.81
N PHE A 151 -4.53 3.87 -10.00
CA PHE A 151 -3.79 3.34 -8.86
C PHE A 151 -4.70 2.89 -7.71
N ILE A 152 -5.72 3.67 -7.38
CA ILE A 152 -6.67 3.37 -6.28
C ILE A 152 -7.65 2.26 -6.68
N PHE A 153 -7.89 2.09 -7.99
CA PHE A 153 -8.92 1.20 -8.51
C PHE A 153 -8.85 -0.26 -8.00
N PRO A 154 -7.69 -0.95 -8.00
CA PRO A 154 -7.60 -2.31 -7.48
C PRO A 154 -8.03 -2.43 -6.00
N TYR A 155 -7.62 -1.47 -5.17
CA TYR A 155 -7.98 -1.44 -3.75
C TYR A 155 -9.48 -1.26 -3.54
N VAL A 156 -10.10 -0.34 -4.28
CA VAL A 156 -11.55 -0.10 -4.19
C VAL A 156 -12.34 -1.34 -4.60
N ILE A 157 -11.93 -2.03 -5.67
CA ILE A 157 -12.56 -3.29 -6.10
C ILE A 157 -12.48 -4.34 -4.99
N ASP A 158 -11.29 -4.51 -4.39
CA ASP A 158 -11.08 -5.51 -3.34
C ASP A 158 -11.94 -5.23 -2.09
N GLN A 159 -12.02 -3.97 -1.67
CA GLN A 159 -12.88 -3.56 -0.55
C GLN A 159 -14.37 -3.81 -0.83
N ILE A 160 -14.84 -3.54 -2.05
CA ILE A 160 -16.22 -3.83 -2.45
C ILE A 160 -16.47 -5.33 -2.40
N ARG A 161 -15.56 -6.14 -2.93
CA ARG A 161 -15.65 -7.61 -2.94
C ARG A 161 -15.74 -8.18 -1.53
N LEU A 162 -14.89 -7.71 -0.61
CA LEU A 162 -14.89 -8.15 0.80
C LEU A 162 -16.21 -7.81 1.50
N LYS A 163 -16.75 -6.61 1.26
CA LYS A 163 -18.03 -6.19 1.84
C LYS A 163 -19.21 -7.06 1.35
N ILE A 164 -19.25 -7.39 0.06
CA ILE A 164 -20.29 -8.25 -0.52
C ILE A 164 -20.25 -9.67 0.08
N ASN A 165 -19.05 -10.24 0.24
CA ASN A 165 -18.90 -11.59 0.81
C ASN A 165 -19.30 -11.67 2.28
N ASN A 166 -18.97 -10.65 3.08
CA ASN A 166 -19.35 -10.64 4.50
C ASN A 166 -20.87 -10.59 4.71
N ASN A 167 -21.59 -9.87 3.83
CA ASN A 167 -23.06 -9.80 3.89
C ASN A 167 -23.77 -11.11 3.49
N LYS A 168 -23.10 -12.02 2.78
CA LYS A 168 -23.67 -13.34 2.42
C LYS A 168 -23.56 -14.38 3.54
N ASN A 169 -22.69 -14.14 4.53
CA ASN A 169 -22.41 -15.06 5.62
C ASN A 169 -23.09 -14.68 6.94
N GLN A 170 -23.99 -13.68 6.93
CA GLN A 170 -24.87 -13.29 8.03
C GLN A 170 -26.30 -13.69 7.70
#